data_AF-A0A453LLV6-F1
#
_entry.id   AF-A0A453LLV6-F1
#
_cell.length_a   1.000
_cell.length_b   1.000
_cell.length_c   1.000
_cell.angle_alpha   90.00
_cell.angle_beta   90.00
_cell.angle_gamma   90.00
#
_symmetry.space_group_name_H-M   'P 1'
#
loop_
_entity.id
_entity.type
_entity.pdbx_description
1 polymer ?
#
loop_
_entity_poly.entity_id
_entity_poly.type
_entity_poly.pdbx_seq_one_letter_code
_entity_poly.pdbx_strand_id
1 'polypeptide(L)'
;MALVTVQEGQLNDTTVAYGFSKMFDWGWTWRAKFQSPKTFLMRFPSKAKLVELKNFGKFTLLGTRAMVEVGFWSPDDKAKGKLH
;
A
#
# COMPACT_ATOMS: atom_id res chain seq x y z
N MET A 1 5.39 9.44 -1.93
CA MET A 1 4.63 8.23 -2.35
C MET A 1 4.30 7.43 -1.11
N ALA A 2 3.36 6.49 -1.19
CA ALA A 2 3.07 5.57 -0.10
C ALA A 2 3.77 4.23 -0.33
N LEU A 3 4.24 3.61 0.74
CA LEU A 3 4.66 2.22 0.78
C LEU A 3 3.53 1.42 1.42
N VAL A 4 2.99 0.44 0.71
CA VAL A 4 1.99 -0.49 1.25
C VAL A 4 2.69 -1.81 1.53
N THR A 5 2.65 -2.24 2.78
CA THR A 5 3.32 -3.46 3.26
C THR A 5 2.27 -4.52 3.61
N VAL A 6 2.40 -5.69 3.02
CA VAL A 6 1.59 -6.87 3.32
C VAL A 6 2.13 -7.53 4.58
N GLN A 7 1.34 -7.50 5.64
CA GLN A 7 1.66 -8.13 6.92
C GLN A 7 1.27 -9.61 6.89
N GLU A 8 0.11 -9.92 6.31
CA GLU A 8 -0.43 -11.28 6.19
C GLU A 8 -1.12 -11.48 4.83
N GLY A 9 -1.09 -12.72 4.34
CA GLY A 9 -1.61 -13.08 3.02
C GLY A 9 -0.63 -12.78 1.88
N GLN A 10 -1.12 -12.92 0.65
CA GLN A 10 -0.39 -12.59 -0.58
C GLN A 10 -1.24 -11.69 -1.45
N LEU A 11 -0.60 -10.68 -2.02
CA LEU A 11 -1.20 -9.76 -2.98
C LEU A 11 -0.26 -9.60 -4.17
N ASN A 12 -0.82 -9.15 -5.28
CA ASN A 12 -0.11 -8.61 -6.43
C ASN A 12 -0.54 -7.15 -6.66
N ASP A 13 0.09 -6.45 -7.59
CA ASP A 13 -0.17 -5.04 -7.89
C ASP A 13 -1.65 -4.78 -8.26
N THR A 14 -2.28 -5.71 -8.96
CA THR A 14 -3.67 -5.57 -9.43
C THR A 14 -4.65 -5.74 -8.27
N THR A 15 -4.46 -6.77 -7.44
CA THR A 15 -5.33 -7.07 -6.29
C THR A 15 -5.20 -6.03 -5.18
N VAL A 16 -4.00 -5.50 -4.92
CA VAL A 16 -3.85 -4.40 -3.96
C VAL A 16 -4.53 -3.13 -4.46
N ALA A 17 -4.34 -2.74 -5.73
CA ALA A 17 -5.00 -1.55 -6.28
C ALA A 17 -6.53 -1.69 -6.29
N TYR A 18 -7.04 -2.88 -6.63
CA TYR A 18 -8.47 -3.17 -6.60
C TYR A 18 -9.05 -3.15 -5.17
N GLY A 19 -8.36 -3.73 -4.19
CA GLY A 19 -8.82 -3.70 -2.80
C GLY A 19 -8.91 -2.28 -2.25
N PHE A 20 -7.93 -1.42 -2.58
CA PHE A 20 -7.97 -0.01 -2.21
C PHE A 20 -9.11 0.74 -2.93
N SER A 21 -9.38 0.46 -4.21
CA SER A 21 -10.50 1.10 -4.91
C SER A 21 -11.86 0.70 -4.36
N LYS A 22 -12.01 -0.53 -3.85
CA LYS A 22 -13.24 -0.98 -3.17
C LYS A 22 -13.41 -0.41 -1.78
N MET A 23 -12.32 -0.23 -1.04
CA MET A 23 -12.36 0.27 0.34
C MET A 23 -12.43 1.80 0.42
N PHE A 24 -11.87 2.49 -0.56
CA PHE A 24 -11.72 3.94 -0.56
C PHE A 24 -12.22 4.53 -1.89
N ASP A 25 -13.51 4.83 -1.93
CA ASP A 25 -14.18 5.47 -3.08
C ASP A 25 -13.91 6.98 -3.09
N TRP A 26 -12.64 7.35 -3.29
CA TRP A 26 -12.18 8.74 -3.26
C TRP A 26 -12.21 9.42 -4.64
N GLY A 27 -12.92 8.85 -5.61
CA GLY A 27 -12.84 9.28 -7.02
C GLY A 27 -11.41 9.18 -7.59
N TRP A 28 -10.60 8.28 -7.04
CA TRP A 28 -9.17 8.16 -7.35
C TRP A 28 -8.88 6.89 -8.16
N THR A 29 -8.05 7.02 -9.20
CA THR A 29 -7.56 5.84 -9.93
C THR A 29 -6.37 5.24 -9.18
N TRP A 30 -6.63 4.18 -8.44
CA TRP A 30 -5.62 3.44 -7.70
C TRP A 30 -4.66 2.70 -8.64
N ARG A 31 -3.36 2.87 -8.41
CA ARG A 31 -2.30 2.15 -9.12
C ARG A 31 -1.23 1.74 -8.14
N ALA A 32 -0.82 0.49 -8.22
CA ALA A 32 0.27 -0.06 -7.43
C ALA A 32 1.43 -0.46 -8.33
N LYS A 33 2.63 -0.32 -7.81
CA LYS A 33 3.87 -0.79 -8.43
C LYS A 33 4.55 -1.75 -7.47
N PHE A 34 4.81 -2.96 -7.94
CA PHE A 34 5.58 -3.95 -7.19
C PHE A 34 6.96 -3.39 -6.81
N GLN A 35 7.36 -3.59 -5.55
CA GLN A 35 8.72 -3.31 -5.07
C GLN A 35 9.40 -4.58 -4.58
N SER A 36 8.71 -5.34 -3.73
CA SER A 36 9.20 -6.61 -3.21
C SER A 36 8.01 -7.53 -2.90
N PRO A 37 8.21 -8.82 -2.59
CA PRO A 37 7.13 -9.78 -2.40
C PRO A 37 6.06 -9.36 -1.36
N LYS A 38 6.40 -8.47 -0.43
CA LYS A 38 5.48 -7.93 0.58
C LYS A 38 5.25 -6.43 0.46
N THR A 39 5.81 -5.73 -0.53
CA THR A 39 5.69 -4.26 -0.58
C THR A 39 5.35 -3.73 -1.97
N PHE A 40 4.53 -2.69 -1.97
CA PHE A 40 4.04 -2.01 -3.17
C PHE A 40 4.15 -0.50 -3.01
N LEU A 41 4.54 0.23 -4.06
CA LEU A 41 4.38 1.68 -4.09
C LEU A 41 3.02 2.06 -4.63
N MET A 42 2.37 2.98 -3.96
CA MET A 42 1.08 3.50 -4.38
C MET A 42 1.07 5.03 -4.33
N ARG A 43 0.35 5.63 -5.29
CA ARG A 43 0.02 7.06 -5.27
C ARG A 43 -1.34 7.22 -4.60
N PHE A 44 -1.38 8.11 -3.62
CA PHE A 44 -2.59 8.52 -2.94
C PHE A 44 -3.05 9.86 -3.50
N PRO A 45 -4.35 10.19 -3.44
CA PRO A 45 -4.87 11.44 -3.97
C PRO A 45 -4.27 12.67 -3.26
N SER A 46 -3.91 12.55 -1.98
CA SER A 46 -3.26 13.63 -1.24
C SER A 46 -2.40 13.09 -0.09
N LYS A 47 -1.49 13.94 0.41
CA LYS A 47 -0.69 13.64 1.61
C LYS A 47 -1.58 13.46 2.85
N ALA A 48 -2.65 14.24 2.98
CA ALA A 48 -3.59 14.13 4.10
C ALA A 48 -4.24 12.74 4.16
N LYS A 49 -4.66 12.20 3.01
CA LYS A 49 -5.22 10.85 2.93
C LYS A 49 -4.23 9.73 3.20
N LEU A 50 -2.96 9.94 2.84
CA LEU A 50 -1.88 9.02 3.26
C LEU A 50 -1.70 9.04 4.78
N VAL A 51 -1.65 10.23 5.39
CA VAL A 51 -1.52 10.37 6.85
C VAL A 51 -2.70 9.73 7.58
N GLU A 52 -3.92 9.93 7.09
CA GLU A 52 -5.14 9.30 7.62
C GLU A 52 -4.99 7.77 7.69
N LEU A 53 -4.58 7.14 6.59
CA LEU A 53 -4.40 5.68 6.55
C LEU A 53 -3.17 5.17 7.29
N LYS A 54 -2.09 5.94 7.34
CA LYS A 54 -0.93 5.61 8.17
C LYS A 54 -1.30 5.55 9.64
N ASN A 55 -2.10 6.50 10.12
CA ASN A 55 -2.53 6.57 11.51
C ASN A 55 -3.55 5.49 11.87
N PHE A 56 -4.28 4.96 10.87
CA PHE A 56 -5.19 3.84 11.05
C PHE A 56 -4.46 2.52 11.39
N GLY A 57 -3.21 2.38 10.96
CA GLY A 57 -2.38 1.20 11.23
C GLY A 57 -2.67 0.05 10.27
N LYS A 58 -2.74 -1.18 10.80
CA LYS A 58 -2.94 -2.40 10.02
C LYS A 58 -4.43 -2.65 9.78
N PHE A 59 -4.79 -3.02 8.56
CA PHE A 59 -6.18 -3.32 8.21
C PHE A 59 -6.30 -4.42 7.17
N THR A 60 -7.39 -5.18 7.23
CA THR A 60 -7.72 -6.18 6.21
C THR A 60 -8.23 -5.48 4.96
N LEU A 61 -7.58 -5.77 3.83
CA LEU A 61 -7.92 -5.16 2.56
C LEU A 61 -9.18 -5.82 1.97
N LEU A 62 -10.23 -5.03 1.74
CA LEU A 62 -11.51 -5.53 1.21
C LEU A 62 -11.36 -6.26 -0.12
N GLY A 63 -12.17 -7.30 -0.31
CA GLY A 63 -12.08 -8.20 -1.47
C GLY A 63 -10.90 -9.17 -1.41
N THR A 64 -10.11 -9.13 -0.34
CA THR A 64 -8.97 -10.05 -0.10
C THR A 64 -9.00 -10.55 1.35
N ARG A 65 -8.13 -11.52 1.67
CA ARG A 65 -7.84 -11.94 3.06
C ARG A 65 -6.50 -11.39 3.56
N ALA A 66 -5.92 -10.42 2.86
CA ALA A 66 -4.61 -9.88 3.18
C ALA A 66 -4.73 -8.73 4.17
N MET A 67 -3.82 -8.68 5.14
CA MET A 67 -3.67 -7.54 6.05
C MET A 67 -2.53 -6.66 5.55
N VAL A 68 -2.80 -5.36 5.44
CA VAL A 68 -1.86 -4.37 4.92
C VAL A 68 -1.66 -3.24 5.91
N GLU A 69 -0.53 -2.55 5.77
CA GLU A 69 -0.18 -1.33 6.48
C GLU A 69 0.32 -0.29 5.48
N VAL A 70 -0.01 0.98 5.71
CA VAL A 70 0.38 2.10 4.84
C VAL A 70 1.43 2.95 5.53
N GLY A 71 2.57 3.14 4.89
CA GLY A 71 3.67 3.99 5.34
C GLY A 71 4.02 5.08 4.33
N PHE A 72 4.83 6.05 4.77
CA PHE A 72 5.51 6.94 3.84
C PHE A 72 6.62 6.17 3.13
N TRP A 73 6.76 6.38 1.84
CA TRP A 73 7.93 5.92 1.10
C TRP A 73 8.96 7.04 1.00
N SER A 74 10.19 6.76 1.44
CA SER A 74 11.37 7.59 1.20
C SER A 74 12.31 6.88 0.23
N PRO A 75 13.09 7.61 -0.59
CA PRO A 75 14.07 7.00 -1.48
C PRO A 75 15.14 6.17 -0.74
N ASP A 76 15.39 6.46 0.54
CA ASP A 76 16.24 5.66 1.44
C ASP A 76 15.69 4.24 1.66
N ASP A 77 14.37 4.05 1.63
CA ASP A 77 13.76 2.72 1.74
C ASP A 77 14.14 1.79 0.57
N LYS A 78 14.55 2.36 -0.58
CA LYS A 78 15.09 1.58 -1.71
C LYS A 78 16.44 0.94 -1.36
N ALA A 79 17.22 1.53 -0.46
CA ALA A 79 18.53 1.03 -0.05
C ALA A 79 18.43 -0.12 0.96
N LYS A 80 17.41 -0.11 1.83
CA LYS A 80 17.19 -1.18 2.83
C LYS A 80 16.79 -2.53 2.22
N GLY A 81 16.22 -2.53 1.01
CA GLY A 81 15.93 -3.76 0.26
C GLY A 81 17.14 -4.44 -0.38
N LYS A 82 18.35 -3.88 -0.25
CA LYS A 82 19.60 -4.39 -0.84
C LYS A 82 20.60 -4.98 0.16
N LEU A 83 20.28 -5.06 1.45
CA LEU A 83 21.13 -5.77 2.41
C LEU A 83 20.76 -7.26 2.38
N HIS A 84 21.48 -8.00 1.55
CA HIS A 84 21.58 -9.46 1.56
C HIS A 84 22.82 -9.85 2.36
#